data_AF-Q9BJ60-F1
#
_entry.id   AF-Q9BJ60-F1
#
_cell.length_a   1.000
_cell.length_b   1.000
_cell.length_c   1.000
_cell.angle_alpha   90.00
_cell.angle_beta   90.00
_cell.angle_gamma   90.00
#
_symmetry.space_group_name_H-M   'P 1'
#
loop_
_entity.id
_entity.type
_entity.pdbx_description
1 polymer ?
#
loop_
_entity_poly.entity_id
_entity_poly.type
_entity_poly.pdbx_seq_one_letter_code
_entity_poly.pdbx_strand_id
1 'polypeptide(L)'
;TRPKHFWIHLDLHILGRIMKFILIVMVFVVSIYGVVCTSPPICPPCNPSECPSVGPCPCGTYKGQCNCCDFCAGCPGQPCNYLGSQECQGNRLCEVPAGSSSWDIWYGRATGICPL
;
A
#
# COMPACT_ATOMS: atom_id res chain seq x y z
N THR A 1 -52.75 19.62 -20.80
CA THR A 1 -52.06 18.32 -20.60
C THR A 1 -50.57 18.39 -20.95
N ARG A 2 -49.81 19.33 -20.35
CA ARG A 2 -48.36 19.46 -20.59
C ARG A 2 -47.42 19.69 -19.37
N PRO A 3 -47.82 19.55 -18.09
CA PRO A 3 -46.83 19.68 -17.01
C PRO A 3 -45.97 18.42 -16.84
N LYS A 4 -46.56 17.22 -16.93
CA LYS A 4 -45.89 15.97 -16.47
C LYS A 4 -44.61 15.59 -17.24
N HIS A 5 -44.53 15.83 -18.54
CA HIS A 5 -43.35 15.49 -19.36
C HIS A 5 -42.14 16.39 -19.08
N PHE A 6 -42.36 17.64 -18.64
CA PHE A 6 -41.28 18.58 -18.35
C PHE A 6 -40.57 18.23 -17.04
N TRP A 7 -41.31 17.83 -16.01
CA TRP A 7 -40.76 17.42 -14.72
C TRP A 7 -39.90 16.15 -14.83
N ILE A 8 -40.37 15.12 -15.56
CA ILE A 8 -39.62 13.85 -15.73
C ILE A 8 -38.29 14.07 -16.49
N HIS A 9 -38.29 14.93 -17.51
CA HIS A 9 -37.08 15.23 -18.28
C HIS A 9 -36.08 16.08 -17.48
N LEU A 10 -36.57 16.94 -16.58
CA LEU A 10 -35.76 17.71 -15.64
C LEU A 10 -35.15 16.79 -14.57
N ASP A 11 -35.93 15.83 -14.03
CA ASP A 11 -35.46 14.83 -13.06
C ASP A 11 -34.37 13.90 -13.64
N LEU A 12 -34.52 13.41 -14.87
CA LEU A 12 -33.49 12.60 -15.53
C LEU A 12 -32.20 13.38 -15.82
N HIS A 13 -32.30 14.65 -16.17
CA HIS A 13 -31.13 15.51 -16.37
C HIS A 13 -30.42 15.85 -15.06
N ILE A 14 -31.18 16.04 -13.96
CA ILE A 14 -30.65 16.27 -12.62
C ILE A 14 -29.99 15.01 -12.08
N LEU A 15 -30.64 13.84 -12.19
CA LEU A 15 -30.06 12.54 -11.81
C LEU A 15 -28.78 12.23 -12.61
N GLY A 16 -28.79 12.51 -13.92
CA GLY A 16 -27.61 12.35 -14.77
C GLY A 16 -26.46 13.30 -14.41
N ARG A 17 -26.76 14.52 -13.93
CA ARG A 17 -25.75 15.45 -13.39
C ARG A 17 -25.21 14.98 -12.04
N ILE A 18 -26.08 14.52 -11.14
CA ILE A 18 -25.70 14.00 -9.81
C ILE A 18 -24.78 12.78 -9.96
N MET A 19 -25.11 11.83 -10.84
CA MET A 19 -24.27 10.65 -11.07
C MET A 19 -22.87 11.01 -11.57
N LYS A 20 -22.76 12.00 -12.47
CA LYS A 20 -21.47 12.53 -12.93
C LYS A 20 -20.68 13.18 -11.81
N PHE A 21 -21.33 13.97 -10.95
CA PHE A 21 -20.70 14.56 -9.78
C PHE A 21 -20.18 13.48 -8.82
N ILE A 22 -20.95 12.43 -8.54
CA ILE A 22 -20.52 11.32 -7.69
C ILE A 22 -19.30 10.62 -8.27
N LEU A 23 -19.31 10.31 -9.58
CA LEU A 23 -18.16 9.69 -10.25
C LEU A 23 -16.91 10.57 -10.17
N ILE A 24 -17.04 11.88 -10.39
CA ILE A 24 -15.92 12.82 -10.28
C ILE A 24 -15.37 12.80 -8.85
N VAL A 25 -16.23 12.92 -7.84
CA VAL A 25 -15.82 12.88 -6.43
C VAL A 25 -15.12 11.56 -6.10
N MET A 26 -15.64 10.42 -6.56
CA MET A 26 -15.02 9.11 -6.35
C MET A 26 -13.61 9.05 -6.95
N VAL A 27 -13.43 9.53 -8.19
CA VAL A 27 -12.12 9.56 -8.84
C VAL A 27 -11.14 10.45 -8.07
N PHE A 28 -11.57 11.61 -7.60
CA PHE A 28 -10.72 12.49 -6.78
C PHE A 28 -10.31 11.83 -5.47
N VAL A 29 -11.26 11.19 -4.78
CA VAL A 29 -10.98 10.47 -3.53
C VAL A 29 -9.95 9.36 -3.77
N VAL A 30 -10.17 8.49 -4.76
CA VAL A 30 -9.23 7.40 -5.09
C VAL A 30 -7.84 7.95 -5.42
N SER A 31 -7.77 9.05 -6.16
CA SER A 31 -6.50 9.70 -6.52
C SER A 31 -5.75 10.21 -5.29
N ILE A 32 -6.44 10.92 -4.38
CA ILE A 32 -5.84 11.45 -3.15
C ILE A 32 -5.36 10.33 -2.24
N TYR A 33 -6.19 9.31 -2.00
CA TYR A 33 -5.80 8.18 -1.15
C TYR A 33 -4.68 7.35 -1.76
N GLY A 34 -4.65 7.19 -3.08
CA GLY A 34 -3.54 6.52 -3.78
C GLY A 34 -2.20 7.22 -3.53
N VAL A 35 -2.18 8.56 -3.52
CA VAL A 35 -0.98 9.34 -3.18
C VAL A 35 -0.60 9.14 -1.71
N VAL A 36 -1.55 9.25 -0.78
CA VAL A 36 -1.27 9.11 0.67
C VAL A 36 -0.70 7.73 1.01
N CYS A 37 -1.18 6.67 0.37
CA CYS A 37 -0.71 5.31 0.63
C CYS A 37 0.65 4.99 -0.01
N THR A 38 1.08 5.74 -1.02
CA THR A 38 2.33 5.48 -1.76
C THR A 38 3.44 6.47 -1.44
N SER A 39 3.10 7.62 -0.83
CA SER A 39 4.08 8.60 -0.38
C SER A 39 4.87 8.09 0.83
N PRO A 40 6.15 8.52 0.98
CA PRO A 40 6.92 8.27 2.18
C PRO A 40 6.18 8.73 3.44
N PRO A 41 6.26 8.00 4.56
CA PRO A 41 5.57 8.37 5.79
C PRO A 41 6.13 9.66 6.37
N ILE A 42 5.27 10.48 6.97
CA ILE A 42 5.70 11.61 7.80
C ILE A 42 6.21 11.03 9.11
N CYS A 43 7.52 11.07 9.32
CA CYS A 43 8.15 10.46 10.48
C CYS A 43 8.15 11.43 11.69
N PRO A 44 7.52 11.05 12.83
CA PRO A 44 7.64 11.81 14.06
C PRO A 44 9.06 11.69 14.65
N PRO A 45 9.40 12.50 15.67
CA PRO A 45 10.63 12.31 16.44
C PRO A 45 10.71 10.87 16.97
N CYS A 46 11.85 10.21 16.74
CA CYS A 46 12.04 8.82 17.14
C CYS A 46 12.00 8.69 18.68
N ASN A 47 11.13 7.81 19.18
CA ASN A 47 11.15 7.34 20.56
C ASN A 47 11.56 5.86 20.62
N PRO A 48 12.84 5.54 20.88
CA PRO A 48 13.32 4.15 20.90
C PRO A 48 12.62 3.26 21.92
N SER A 49 12.04 3.85 22.98
CA SER A 49 11.36 3.12 24.06
C SER A 49 10.04 2.49 23.60
N GLU A 50 9.47 2.97 22.50
CA GLU A 50 8.23 2.44 21.90
C GLU A 50 8.51 1.36 20.84
N CYS A 51 9.79 1.12 20.52
CA CYS A 51 10.14 0.13 19.53
C CYS A 51 9.93 -1.30 20.06
N PRO A 52 9.49 -2.23 19.20
CA PRO A 52 9.43 -3.64 19.57
C PRO A 52 10.83 -4.15 19.89
N SER A 53 10.93 -5.01 20.91
CA SER A 53 12.17 -5.71 21.20
C SER A 53 12.47 -6.69 20.06
N VAL A 54 13.63 -6.53 19.43
CA VAL A 54 14.11 -7.47 18.41
C VAL A 54 14.80 -8.66 19.08
N GLY A 55 14.39 -9.86 18.68
CA GLY A 55 15.04 -11.10 19.08
C GLY A 55 16.43 -11.27 18.43
N PRO A 56 17.05 -12.45 18.55
CA PRO A 56 18.29 -12.72 17.82
C PRO A 56 18.01 -12.66 16.31
N CYS A 57 18.63 -11.69 15.62
CA CYS A 57 18.53 -11.54 14.18
C CYS A 57 19.78 -12.14 13.51
N PRO A 58 19.76 -13.43 13.12
CA PRO A 58 20.96 -14.14 12.63
C PRO A 58 21.53 -13.57 11.33
N CYS A 59 20.68 -12.87 10.56
CA CYS A 59 21.00 -12.31 9.25
C CYS A 59 21.15 -10.78 9.27
N GLY A 60 21.29 -10.22 10.48
CA GLY A 60 21.45 -8.79 10.72
C GLY A 60 20.13 -8.08 11.01
N THR A 61 20.25 -6.79 11.32
CA THR A 61 19.13 -5.88 11.54
C THR A 61 19.11 -4.81 10.46
N TYR A 62 17.93 -4.23 10.25
CA TYR A 62 17.74 -3.04 9.44
C TYR A 62 16.82 -2.05 10.16
N LYS A 63 16.86 -0.79 9.75
CA LYS A 63 15.94 0.23 10.27
C LYS A 63 14.75 0.39 9.33
N GLY A 64 13.55 0.54 9.89
CA GLY A 64 12.36 0.80 9.08
C GLY A 64 12.42 2.14 8.35
N GLN A 65 11.38 2.46 7.56
CA GLN A 65 11.35 3.67 6.71
C GLN A 65 11.63 5.00 7.45
N CYS A 66 11.25 5.10 8.73
CA CYS A 66 11.52 6.28 9.56
C CYS A 66 12.88 6.26 10.28
N ASN A 67 13.75 5.31 9.95
CA ASN A 67 15.09 5.17 10.50
C ASN A 67 15.15 5.17 12.05
N CYS A 68 14.12 4.64 12.70
CA CYS A 68 13.96 4.68 14.16
C CYS A 68 14.18 3.30 14.78
N CYS A 69 13.20 2.40 14.66
CA CYS A 69 13.26 1.06 15.21
C CYS A 69 14.08 0.11 14.34
N ASP A 70 14.75 -0.84 15.01
CA ASP A 70 15.43 -1.95 14.35
C ASP A 70 14.46 -3.10 14.13
N PHE A 71 14.66 -3.82 13.02
CA PHE A 71 13.90 -4.99 12.61
C PHE A 71 14.87 -6.09 12.15
N CYS A 72 14.49 -7.36 12.25
CA CYS A 72 15.33 -8.45 11.74
C CYS A 72 15.28 -8.51 10.22
N ALA A 73 16.46 -8.49 9.59
CA ALA A 73 16.58 -8.70 8.16
C ALA A 73 16.24 -10.15 7.80
N GLY A 74 15.63 -10.35 6.64
CA GLY A 74 15.36 -11.68 6.10
C GLY A 74 16.66 -12.39 5.70
N CYS A 75 16.75 -13.69 5.99
CA CYS A 75 17.90 -14.49 5.62
C CYS A 75 17.89 -14.87 4.13
N PRO A 76 19.06 -15.03 3.49
CA PRO A 76 19.15 -15.48 2.10
C PRO A 76 18.34 -16.75 1.84
N GLY A 77 17.53 -16.74 0.77
CA GLY A 77 16.66 -17.85 0.38
C GLY A 77 15.40 -18.06 1.22
N GLN A 78 15.17 -17.27 2.27
CA GLN A 78 13.95 -17.36 3.07
C GLN A 78 12.82 -16.47 2.52
N PRO A 79 11.55 -16.81 2.80
CA PRO A 79 10.42 -15.93 2.53
C PRO A 79 10.58 -14.58 3.22
N CYS A 80 10.23 -13.51 2.51
CA CYS A 80 10.24 -12.14 3.02
C CYS A 80 8.94 -11.40 2.67
N ASN A 81 8.61 -10.41 3.49
CA ASN A 81 7.43 -9.58 3.29
C ASN A 81 7.71 -8.50 2.24
N TYR A 82 7.44 -8.84 0.98
CA TYR A 82 7.57 -7.92 -0.15
C TYR A 82 6.68 -6.67 0.00
N LEU A 83 5.42 -6.84 0.44
CA LEU A 83 4.49 -5.72 0.61
C LEU A 83 4.91 -4.78 1.73
N GLY A 84 5.50 -5.32 2.79
CA GLY A 84 6.08 -4.57 3.90
C GLY A 84 7.46 -3.96 3.59
N SER A 85 7.97 -4.12 2.36
CA SER A 85 9.32 -3.69 1.99
C SER A 85 10.39 -4.21 2.96
N GLN A 86 10.26 -5.46 3.41
CA GLN A 86 11.24 -6.05 4.32
C GLN A 86 12.61 -6.11 3.65
N GLU A 87 13.64 -5.67 4.37
CA GLU A 87 15.02 -5.81 3.93
C GLU A 87 15.56 -7.21 4.26
N CYS A 88 16.40 -7.69 3.36
CA CYS A 88 17.15 -8.92 3.46
C CYS A 88 18.59 -8.63 3.86
N GLN A 89 19.30 -9.66 4.28
CA GLN A 89 20.70 -9.58 4.68
C GLN A 89 21.55 -8.79 3.66
N GLY A 90 22.36 -7.87 4.18
CA GLY A 90 23.25 -7.05 3.36
C GLY A 90 22.52 -5.91 2.63
N ASN A 91 21.44 -5.38 3.19
CA ASN A 91 20.67 -4.26 2.64
C ASN A 91 20.12 -4.56 1.24
N ARG A 92 19.68 -5.80 1.04
CA ARG A 92 19.05 -6.25 -0.21
C ARG A 92 17.55 -6.18 -0.07
N LEU A 93 16.85 -5.92 -1.17
CA LEU A 93 15.39 -5.89 -1.15
C LEU A 93 14.81 -7.30 -1.34
N CYS A 94 13.65 -7.52 -0.74
CA CYS A 94 12.84 -8.70 -0.99
C CYS A 94 12.45 -8.78 -2.47
N GLU A 95 12.66 -9.94 -3.11
CA GLU A 95 12.39 -10.12 -4.53
C GLU A 95 11.15 -10.99 -4.75
N VAL A 96 10.41 -10.70 -5.82
CA VAL A 96 9.26 -11.49 -6.25
C VAL A 96 9.72 -12.50 -7.31
N PRO A 97 9.24 -13.76 -7.30
CA PRO A 97 9.60 -14.74 -8.31
C PRO A 97 9.33 -14.24 -9.74
N ALA A 98 10.24 -14.56 -10.66
CA ALA A 98 10.10 -14.17 -12.06
C ALA A 98 8.76 -14.64 -12.64
N GLY A 99 8.07 -13.74 -13.35
CA GLY A 99 6.75 -13.99 -13.93
C GLY A 99 5.57 -13.79 -12.96
N SER A 100 5.81 -13.51 -11.69
CA SER A 100 4.75 -13.13 -10.75
C SER A 100 4.51 -11.62 -10.76
N SER A 101 3.26 -11.23 -10.60
CA SER A 101 2.84 -9.83 -10.46
C SER A 101 2.65 -9.45 -8.99
N SER A 102 2.54 -8.15 -8.71
CA SER A 102 2.20 -7.67 -7.36
C SER A 102 0.88 -8.27 -6.86
N TRP A 103 -0.08 -8.55 -7.74
CA TRP A 103 -1.35 -9.20 -7.38
C TRP A 103 -1.17 -10.62 -6.85
N ASP A 104 -0.18 -11.35 -7.36
CA ASP A 104 0.09 -12.71 -6.91
C ASP A 104 0.59 -12.73 -5.46
N ILE A 105 1.34 -11.71 -5.05
CA ILE A 105 1.71 -11.51 -3.64
C ILE A 105 0.48 -11.16 -2.79
N TRP A 106 -0.34 -10.21 -3.23
CA TRP A 106 -1.54 -9.76 -2.50
C TRP A 106 -2.54 -10.88 -2.22
N TYR A 107 -2.71 -11.81 -3.17
CA TYR A 107 -3.62 -12.95 -3.02
C TYR A 107 -2.93 -14.23 -2.50
N GLY A 108 -1.67 -14.15 -2.06
CA GLY A 108 -0.93 -15.28 -1.51
C GLY A 108 -0.63 -16.41 -2.52
N ARG A 109 -0.64 -16.11 -3.82
CA ARG A 109 -0.28 -17.05 -4.90
C ARG A 109 1.23 -17.14 -5.10
N ALA A 110 1.95 -16.10 -4.71
CA ALA A 110 3.41 -16.06 -4.67
C ALA A 110 3.87 -15.44 -3.35
N THR A 111 5.10 -15.73 -2.94
CA THR A 111 5.76 -15.11 -1.79
C THR A 111 7.04 -14.43 -2.25
N GLY A 112 7.38 -13.32 -1.61
CA GLY A 112 8.71 -12.74 -1.77
C GLY A 112 9.77 -13.66 -1.17
N ILE A 113 10.97 -13.67 -1.76
CA ILE A 113 12.13 -14.45 -1.31
C ILE A 113 13.34 -13.52 -1.21
N CYS A 114 14.14 -13.68 -0.15
CA CYS A 114 15.40 -12.95 -0.03
C CYS A 114 16.46 -13.52 -0.99
N PRO A 115 17.20 -12.67 -1.71
CA PRO A 115 18.24 -13.11 -2.63
C PRO A 115 19.37 -13.87 -1.90
N LEU A 116 19.95 -14.86 -2.59
CA LEU A 116 21.04 -15.72 -2.11
C LEU A 116 22.36 -14.96 -1.89
#